data_AF-A0A285SD49-F1
#
_entry.id   AF-A0A285SD49-F1
#
_cell.length_a   1.000
_cell.length_b   1.000
_cell.length_c   1.000
_cell.angle_alpha   90.00
_cell.angle_beta   90.00
_cell.angle_gamma   90.00
#
_symmetry.space_group_name_H-M   'P 1'
#
loop_
_entity.id
_entity.type
_entity.pdbx_description
1 polymer ?
#
loop_
_entity_poly.entity_id
_entity_poly.type
_entity_poly.pdbx_seq_one_letter_code
_entity_poly.pdbx_strand_id
1 'polypeptide(L)'
;MSFLVVVVILMAILTFTLNIIGRKISYSYILYTPAIVLSVGVCLYLGKLFTASTMIDLLILSILLIVWIFAIIETIIIDVFEQGREMKEDVQYLGKKLVNYFKLDVEPKHPKYEPHISIEEEPIEMAENRMEKVTQK
;
A
#
# COMPACT_ATOMS: atom_id res chain seq x y z
N MET A 1 -6.48 -33.56 -25.67
CA MET A 1 -7.15 -32.42 -26.33
C MET A 1 -8.24 -31.80 -25.46
N SER A 2 -9.19 -32.57 -24.90
CA SER A 2 -10.31 -32.03 -24.12
C SER A 2 -9.91 -31.12 -22.94
N PHE A 3 -8.81 -31.44 -22.24
CA PHE A 3 -8.33 -30.61 -21.13
C PHE A 3 -7.87 -29.20 -21.56
N LEU A 4 -7.16 -29.10 -22.69
CA LEU A 4 -6.70 -27.81 -23.22
C LEU A 4 -7.90 -26.90 -23.51
N VAL A 5 -8.95 -27.45 -24.11
CA VAL A 5 -10.19 -26.73 -24.41
C VAL A 5 -10.83 -26.19 -23.13
N VAL A 6 -10.89 -26.99 -22.06
CA VAL A 6 -11.41 -26.55 -20.75
C VAL A 6 -10.58 -25.41 -20.18
N VAL A 7 -9.24 -25.50 -20.24
CA VAL A 7 -8.34 -24.44 -19.76
C VAL A 7 -8.55 -23.14 -20.54
N VAL A 8 -8.66 -23.21 -21.88
CA VAL A 8 -8.88 -22.03 -22.73
C VAL A 8 -10.24 -21.39 -22.43
N ILE A 9 -11.30 -22.18 -22.24
CA ILE A 9 -12.62 -21.64 -21.88
C ILE A 9 -12.57 -20.95 -20.51
N LEU A 10 -11.91 -21.56 -19.53
CA LEU A 10 -11.75 -20.95 -18.20
C LEU A 10 -10.96 -19.64 -18.27
N MET A 11 -9.88 -19.60 -19.07
CA MET A 11 -9.10 -18.39 -19.29
C MET A 11 -9.93 -17.29 -19.96
N ALA A 12 -10.78 -17.64 -20.93
CA ALA A 12 -11.66 -16.69 -21.59
C ALA A 12 -12.69 -16.08 -20.62
N ILE A 13 -13.31 -16.92 -19.78
CA ILE A 13 -14.26 -16.46 -18.75
C ILE A 13 -13.55 -15.54 -17.75
N LEU A 14 -12.38 -15.94 -17.26
CA LEU A 14 -11.59 -15.12 -16.33
C LEU A 14 -11.21 -13.78 -16.93
N THR A 15 -10.76 -13.77 -18.19
CA THR A 15 -10.41 -12.54 -18.91
C THR A 15 -11.61 -11.61 -18.99
N PHE A 16 -12.79 -12.16 -19.32
CA PHE A 16 -14.02 -11.37 -19.40
C PHE A 16 -14.40 -10.77 -18.04
N THR A 17 -14.38 -11.57 -16.97
CA THR A 17 -14.67 -11.10 -15.61
C THR A 17 -13.69 -10.04 -15.15
N LEU A 18 -12.39 -10.26 -15.33
CA LEU A 18 -11.33 -9.32 -14.94
C LEU A 18 -11.41 -8.01 -15.75
N ASN A 19 -11.79 -8.06 -17.03
CA ASN A 19 -11.97 -6.87 -17.84
C ASN A 19 -13.18 -6.04 -17.38
N ILE A 20 -14.30 -6.67 -17.01
CA ILE A 20 -15.45 -5.98 -16.42
C ILE A 20 -15.07 -5.31 -15.10
N ILE A 21 -14.31 -6.01 -14.25
CA ILE A 21 -13.86 -5.50 -12.95
C ILE A 21 -12.86 -4.36 -13.15
N GLY A 22 -11.87 -4.54 -14.03
CA GLY A 22 -10.83 -3.56 -14.32
C GLY A 22 -11.39 -2.25 -14.84
N ARG A 23 -12.43 -2.30 -15.67
CA ARG A 23 -13.14 -1.09 -16.12
C ARG A 23 -13.81 -0.31 -14.98
N LYS A 24 -14.17 -0.96 -13.87
CA LYS A 24 -14.85 -0.32 -12.72
C LYS A 24 -13.90 0.18 -11.63
N ILE A 25 -12.74 -0.46 -11.45
CA ILE A 25 -11.84 -0.19 -10.32
C ILE A 25 -10.71 0.77 -10.70
N SER A 26 -9.90 0.42 -11.71
CA SER A 26 -8.77 1.24 -12.16
C SER A 26 -8.18 0.67 -13.44
N TYR A 27 -7.71 1.54 -14.33
CA TYR A 27 -7.06 1.15 -15.59
C TYR A 27 -5.83 0.28 -15.35
N SER A 28 -5.10 0.52 -14.26
CA SER A 28 -3.93 -0.28 -13.85
C SER A 28 -4.31 -1.75 -13.62
N TYR A 29 -5.56 -2.05 -13.22
CA TYR A 29 -6.00 -3.43 -13.00
C TYR A 29 -6.13 -4.25 -14.30
N ILE A 30 -6.44 -3.57 -15.41
CA ILE A 30 -6.51 -4.21 -16.74
C ILE A 30 -5.12 -4.71 -17.15
N LEU A 31 -4.07 -4.01 -16.74
CA LEU A 31 -2.67 -4.33 -17.05
C LEU A 31 -2.20 -5.66 -16.45
N TYR A 32 -2.70 -6.02 -15.26
CA TYR A 32 -2.37 -7.30 -14.60
C TYR A 32 -3.23 -8.47 -15.11
N THR A 33 -4.27 -8.20 -15.90
CA THR A 33 -5.23 -9.23 -16.36
C THR A 33 -4.54 -10.35 -17.14
N PRO A 34 -3.67 -10.09 -18.13
CA PRO A 34 -2.97 -11.16 -18.86
C PRO A 34 -2.12 -12.04 -17.95
N ALA A 35 -1.35 -11.42 -17.03
CA ALA A 35 -0.50 -12.14 -16.09
C ALA A 35 -1.32 -13.04 -15.14
N ILE A 36 -2.44 -12.53 -14.61
CA ILE A 36 -3.34 -13.30 -13.73
C ILE A 36 -3.97 -14.49 -14.48
N VAL A 37 -4.52 -14.24 -15.67
CA VAL A 37 -5.18 -15.29 -16.48
C VAL A 37 -4.19 -16.38 -16.86
N LEU A 38 -2.98 -16.01 -17.31
CA LEU A 38 -1.92 -16.96 -17.66
C LEU A 38 -1.45 -17.76 -16.45
N SER A 39 -1.36 -17.14 -15.26
CA SER A 39 -1.02 -17.85 -14.01
C SER A 39 -1.98 -19.00 -13.73
N VAL A 40 -3.29 -18.81 -13.94
CA VAL A 40 -4.29 -19.87 -13.73
C VAL A 40 -4.04 -21.04 -14.69
N GLY A 41 -3.74 -20.77 -15.96
CA GLY A 41 -3.42 -21.82 -16.92
C GLY A 41 -2.16 -22.59 -16.56
N VAL A 42 -1.10 -21.89 -16.12
CA VAL A 42 0.15 -22.51 -15.65
C VAL A 42 -0.13 -23.42 -14.46
N CYS A 43 -0.89 -22.95 -13.46
CA CYS A 43 -1.27 -23.75 -12.29
C CYS A 43 -2.08 -25.00 -12.65
N LEU A 44 -3.04 -24.88 -13.57
CA LEU A 44 -3.85 -26.02 -14.03
C LEU A 44 -3.01 -27.07 -14.77
N TYR A 45 -2.07 -26.64 -15.61
CA TYR A 45 -1.15 -27.56 -16.29
C TYR A 45 -0.12 -28.18 -15.35
N LEU A 46 0.37 -27.44 -14.33
CA LEU A 46 1.19 -28.00 -13.27
C LEU A 46 0.43 -29.09 -12.51
N GLY A 47 -0.80 -28.80 -12.06
CA GLY A 47 -1.63 -29.77 -11.34
C GLY A 47 -1.95 -31.01 -12.17
N LYS A 48 -2.19 -30.82 -13.47
CA LYS A 48 -2.36 -31.93 -14.40
C LYS A 48 -1.09 -32.79 -14.51
N LEU A 49 0.09 -32.17 -14.56
CA LEU A 49 1.37 -32.88 -14.67
C LEU A 49 1.59 -33.87 -13.50
N PHE A 50 1.15 -33.50 -12.29
CA PHE A 50 1.21 -34.38 -11.11
C PHE A 50 0.25 -35.58 -11.18
N THR A 51 -0.83 -35.48 -11.95
CA THR A 51 -1.88 -36.50 -12.01
C THR A 51 -1.72 -37.44 -13.21
N ALA A 52 -1.41 -36.86 -14.39
CA ALA A 52 -1.18 -37.61 -15.62
C ALA A 52 -0.31 -36.77 -16.57
N SER A 53 0.94 -37.18 -16.75
CA SER A 53 1.90 -36.49 -17.60
C SER A 53 1.95 -37.07 -19.01
N THR A 54 1.82 -36.22 -20.02
CA THR A 54 2.14 -36.56 -21.42
C THR A 54 3.19 -35.58 -21.96
N MET A 55 3.97 -36.01 -22.97
CA MET A 55 4.96 -35.13 -23.63
C MET A 55 4.30 -33.88 -24.23
N ILE A 56 3.05 -34.00 -24.70
CA ILE A 56 2.28 -32.89 -25.25
C ILE A 56 1.93 -31.87 -24.15
N ASP A 57 1.56 -32.33 -22.95
CA ASP A 57 1.24 -31.44 -21.83
C ASP A 57 2.48 -30.67 -21.34
N LEU A 58 3.65 -31.30 -21.38
CA LEU A 58 4.93 -30.67 -21.03
C LEU A 58 5.34 -29.61 -22.06
N LEU A 59 5.10 -29.86 -23.35
CA LEU A 59 5.28 -28.89 -24.42
C LEU A 59 4.31 -27.70 -24.30
N ILE A 60 3.04 -27.96 -23.98
CA ILE A 60 2.07 -26.88 -23.78
C ILE A 60 2.45 -26.04 -22.56
N LEU A 61 2.82 -26.69 -21.45
CA LEU A 61 3.23 -26.00 -20.24
C LEU A 61 4.48 -25.12 -20.46
N SER A 62 5.47 -25.60 -21.24
CA SER A 62 6.67 -24.81 -21.53
C SER A 62 6.35 -23.55 -22.36
N ILE A 63 5.48 -23.68 -23.38
CA ILE A 63 4.99 -22.53 -24.14
C ILE A 63 4.23 -21.56 -23.22
N LEU A 64 3.34 -22.09 -22.37
CA LEU A 64 2.55 -21.29 -21.43
C LEU A 64 3.44 -20.52 -20.45
N LEU A 65 4.49 -21.16 -19.94
CA LEU A 65 5.48 -20.53 -19.05
C LEU A 65 6.23 -19.39 -19.74
N ILE A 66 6.66 -19.59 -21.00
CA ILE A 66 7.34 -18.54 -21.77
C ILE A 66 6.42 -17.32 -21.92
N VAL A 67 5.19 -17.54 -22.39
CA VAL A 67 4.22 -16.45 -22.59
C VAL A 67 3.88 -15.77 -21.26
N TRP A 68 3.78 -16.53 -20.17
CA TRP A 68 3.53 -15.99 -18.83
C TRP A 68 4.68 -15.11 -18.32
N ILE A 69 5.94 -15.51 -18.52
CA ILE A 69 7.11 -14.70 -18.17
C ILE A 69 7.11 -13.39 -18.95
N PHE A 70 6.82 -13.43 -20.25
CA PHE A 70 6.71 -12.22 -21.07
C PHE A 70 5.61 -11.28 -20.56
N ALA A 71 4.44 -11.81 -20.20
CA ALA A 71 3.36 -11.02 -19.64
C ALA A 71 3.75 -10.34 -18.32
N ILE A 72 4.45 -11.05 -17.42
CA ILE A 72 4.94 -10.46 -16.17
C ILE A 72 5.95 -9.34 -16.43
N ILE A 73 6.90 -9.56 -17.34
CA ILE A 73 7.91 -8.56 -17.69
C ILE A 73 7.23 -7.31 -18.27
N GLU A 74 6.26 -7.50 -19.18
CA GLU A 74 5.50 -6.39 -19.76
C GLU A 74 4.74 -5.61 -18.68
N THR A 75 4.07 -6.30 -17.75
CA THR A 75 3.38 -5.65 -16.64
C THR A 75 4.36 -4.85 -15.76
N ILE A 76 5.52 -5.41 -15.40
CA ILE A 76 6.53 -4.71 -14.58
C ILE A 76 7.07 -3.48 -15.32
N ILE A 77 7.37 -3.60 -16.62
CA ILE A 77 7.85 -2.48 -17.42
C ILE A 77 6.82 -1.36 -17.39
N ILE A 78 5.56 -1.64 -17.72
CA ILE A 78 4.52 -0.62 -17.78
C ILE A 78 4.28 -0.01 -16.40
N ASP A 79 4.29 -0.81 -15.33
CA ASP A 79 4.17 -0.33 -13.95
C ASP A 79 5.29 0.66 -13.59
N VAL A 80 6.55 0.34 -13.93
CA VAL A 80 7.70 1.23 -13.73
C VAL A 80 7.62 2.49 -14.59
N PHE A 81 7.10 2.40 -15.81
CA PHE A 81 6.99 3.56 -16.70
C PHE A 81 5.82 4.49 -16.35
N GLU A 82 4.67 3.95 -15.95
CA GLU A 82 3.49 4.73 -15.58
C GLU A 82 3.57 5.27 -14.15
N GLN A 83 3.92 4.41 -13.18
CA GLN A 83 3.93 4.78 -11.76
C GLN A 83 5.31 5.20 -11.26
N GLY A 84 6.40 4.98 -12.02
CA GLY A 84 7.75 5.28 -11.56
C GLY A 84 8.04 6.76 -11.28
N ARG A 85 7.23 7.69 -11.81
CA ARG A 85 7.32 9.11 -11.48
C ARG A 85 6.71 9.41 -10.11
N GLU A 86 5.51 8.88 -9.86
CA GLU A 86 4.80 8.99 -8.57
C GLU A 86 5.56 8.27 -7.45
N MET A 87 6.09 7.08 -7.76
CA MET A 87 6.88 6.28 -6.83
C MET A 87 8.21 6.96 -6.44
N LYS A 88 8.84 7.72 -7.36
CA LYS A 88 10.01 8.55 -7.03
C LYS A 88 9.65 9.74 -6.13
N GLU A 89 8.49 10.36 -6.36
CA GLU A 89 8.00 11.47 -5.53
C GLU A 89 7.64 10.99 -4.12
N ASP A 90 7.00 9.84 -3.98
CA ASP A 90 6.68 9.22 -2.69
C ASP A 90 7.92 8.78 -1.91
N VAL A 91 8.91 8.19 -2.58
CA VAL A 91 10.19 7.82 -1.94
C VAL A 91 10.95 9.07 -1.49
N GLN A 92 10.93 10.16 -2.26
CA GLN A 92 11.53 11.43 -1.84
C GLN A 92 10.76 12.07 -0.68
N TYR A 93 9.44 11.98 -0.66
CA TYR A 93 8.61 12.47 0.43
C TYR A 93 8.88 11.68 1.73
N LEU A 94 8.91 10.35 1.67
CA LEU A 94 9.26 9.49 2.79
C LEU A 94 10.69 9.72 3.27
N GLY A 95 11.64 9.87 2.35
CA GLY A 95 13.03 10.20 2.67
C GLY A 95 13.18 11.55 3.40
N LYS A 96 12.48 12.59 2.92
CA LYS A 96 12.45 13.90 3.61
C LYS A 96 11.80 13.82 4.98
N LYS A 97 10.73 13.03 5.11
CA LYS A 97 10.04 12.82 6.39
C LYS A 97 10.94 12.10 7.40
N LEU A 98 11.66 11.07 6.96
CA LEU A 98 12.66 10.35 7.77
C LEU A 98 13.79 11.26 8.24
N VAL A 99 14.33 12.10 7.34
CA VAL A 99 15.36 13.09 7.71
C VAL A 99 14.84 14.12 8.72
N ASN A 100 13.57 14.54 8.63
CA ASN A 100 12.98 15.43 9.62
C ASN A 100 12.76 14.75 10.98
N TYR A 101 12.37 13.48 11.02
CA TYR A 101 12.29 12.72 12.27
C TYR A 101 13.67 12.57 12.93
N PHE A 102 14.72 12.27 12.14
CA PHE A 102 16.08 12.20 12.67
C PHE A 102 16.66 13.55 13.09
N LYS A 103 16.24 14.67 12.48
CA LYS A 103 16.65 16.01 12.92
C LYS A 103 16.00 16.42 14.24
N LEU A 104 14.76 15.99 14.50
CA LEU A 104 14.06 16.28 15.76
C LEU A 104 14.65 15.53 16.97
N ASP A 105 15.31 14.38 16.76
CA ASP A 105 16.04 13.66 17.82
C ASP A 105 17.46 14.19 18.09
N VAL A 106 17.97 15.10 17.24
CA VAL A 106 19.35 15.64 17.34
C VAL A 106 19.37 17.09 17.86
N GLU A 107 18.21 17.72 18.10
CA GLU A 107 18.15 19.02 18.76
C GLU A 107 18.10 18.80 20.29
N PRO A 108 19.21 18.98 21.03
CA PRO A 108 19.16 18.93 22.48
C PRO A 108 18.24 20.06 22.93
N LYS A 109 17.14 19.71 23.58
CA LYS A 109 16.40 20.62 24.46
C LYS A 109 17.41 21.18 25.47
N HIS A 110 18.00 22.33 25.17
CA HIS A 110 18.50 23.22 26.20
C HIS A 110 17.28 24.00 26.67
N PRO A 111 16.72 23.71 27.87
CA PRO A 111 15.77 24.62 28.47
C PRO A 111 16.54 25.90 28.78
N LYS A 112 16.24 26.95 28.02
CA LYS A 112 16.61 28.32 28.37
C LYS A 112 15.89 28.62 29.69
N TYR A 113 16.62 28.63 30.80
CA TYR A 113 16.12 29.11 32.08
C TYR A 113 15.78 30.60 31.92
N GLU A 114 14.49 30.92 31.84
CA GLU A 114 14.02 32.27 32.17
C GLU A 114 13.94 32.37 33.69
N PRO A 115 14.51 33.41 34.31
CA PRO A 115 14.37 33.61 35.75
C PRO A 115 12.91 33.95 36.06
N HIS A 116 12.29 33.13 36.90
CA HIS A 116 10.99 33.40 37.52
C HIS A 116 11.00 34.79 38.16
N ILE A 117 10.22 35.72 37.60
CA ILE A 117 9.78 36.91 38.32
C ILE A 117 8.72 36.42 39.31
N SER A 118 9.07 36.47 40.58
CA SER A 118 8.18 36.23 41.72
C SER A 118 7.01 37.21 41.68
N ILE A 119 5.81 36.70 41.36
CA ILE A 119 4.56 37.42 41.66
C ILE A 119 4.27 37.13 43.13
N GLU A 120 4.28 38.21 43.90
CA GLU A 120 4.00 38.33 45.32
C GLU A 120 2.64 37.69 45.66
N GLU A 121 2.63 36.68 46.53
CA GLU A 121 1.41 36.03 47.03
C GLU A 121 0.68 36.98 47.98
N GLU A 122 -0.54 37.40 47.60
CA GLU A 122 -1.47 38.11 48.49
C GLU A 122 -2.23 37.07 49.35
N PRO A 123 -2.15 37.12 50.70
CA PRO A 123 -2.72 36.07 51.54
C PRO A 123 -4.24 36.16 51.65
N ILE A 124 -4.89 35.02 51.38
CA ILE A 124 -6.32 34.74 51.52
C ILE A 124 -6.67 34.66 53.01
N GLU A 125 -6.72 35.79 53.72
CA GLU A 125 -7.19 35.80 55.12
C GLU A 125 -7.87 37.11 55.57
N MET A 126 -8.09 38.09 54.69
CA MET A 126 -8.76 39.35 55.04
C MET A 126 -10.05 39.67 54.27
N ALA A 127 -10.62 38.71 53.53
CA ALA A 127 -11.91 38.89 52.88
C ALA A 127 -13.11 38.68 53.85
N GLU A 128 -12.93 37.89 54.91
CA GLU A 128 -14.02 37.56 55.86
C GLU A 128 -14.38 38.74 56.78
N ASN A 129 -13.45 39.66 57.03
CA ASN A 129 -13.65 40.83 57.89
C ASN A 129 -14.35 42.03 57.21
N ARG A 130 -14.71 41.93 55.91
CA ARG A 130 -15.49 42.97 55.20
C ARG A 130 -16.99 42.66 55.11
N MET A 131 -17.44 41.44 55.38
CA MET A 131 -18.87 41.12 55.33
C MET A 131 -19.62 41.45 56.63
N GLU A 132 -18.96 41.54 57.78
CA GLU A 132 -19.61 41.91 59.05
C GLU A 132 -19.86 43.42 59.23
N LYS A 133 -19.21 44.29 58.46
CA LYS A 133 -19.37 45.76 58.58
C LYS A 133 -20.47 46.38 57.71
N VAL A 134 -21.19 45.59 56.91
CA VAL A 134 -22.26 46.10 56.03
C VAL A 134 -23.67 45.88 56.61
N THR A 135 -23.81 45.17 57.73
CA THR A 135 -25.10 44.86 58.38
C THR A 135 -25.43 45.67 59.63
N GLN A 136 -24.66 46.70 59.98
CA GLN A 136 -25.02 47.65 61.04
C GLN A 136 -24.63 49.09 60.69
N LYS A 137 -25.47 49.77 59.90
CA LYS A 137 -25.92 51.16 60.12
C LYS A 137 -26.92 51.61 59.06
#